data_AF-Q28MI6-F1
#
_entry.id   AF-Q28MI6-F1
#
_cell.length_a   1.000
_cell.length_b   1.000
_cell.length_c   1.000
_cell.angle_alpha   90.00
_cell.angle_beta   90.00
_cell.angle_gamma   90.00
#
_symmetry.space_group_name_H-M   'P 1'
#
loop_
_entity.id
_entity.type
_entity.pdbx_description
1 polymer ?
#
loop_
_entity_poly.entity_id
_entity_poly.type
_entity_poly.pdbx_seq_one_letter_code
_entity_poly.pdbx_strand_id
1 'polypeptide(L)'
;MRLMPGTFLSICLGMASLAQATPFEPPRGSDLRRELLDTFRPLAVYDLGAPLEFRVLELMVDEDIAFARLRAQRPGGEALDMAQTPMVEWRYADPYEFDGPRFEVFYVRDDDAWQVVTYGLGSTDVWWWAYRCETFSSLLQDYGC
;
A
#
# COMPACT_ATOMS: atom_id res chain seq x y z
N MET A 1 -44.85 33.15 -46.41
CA MET A 1 -44.60 31.74 -46.78
C MET A 1 -43.29 31.32 -46.12
N ARG A 2 -43.41 30.50 -45.07
CA ARG A 2 -42.44 29.65 -44.35
C ARG A 2 -41.02 30.16 -44.04
N LEU A 3 -40.81 30.34 -42.72
CA LEU A 3 -39.52 30.31 -42.01
C LEU A 3 -38.78 28.97 -42.19
N MET A 4 -37.45 29.00 -42.21
CA MET A 4 -36.59 27.90 -41.73
C MET A 4 -35.42 28.51 -40.94
N PRO A 5 -35.39 28.40 -39.60
CA PRO A 5 -34.17 28.61 -38.84
C PRO A 5 -33.36 27.31 -38.86
N GLY A 6 -32.17 27.35 -39.47
CA GLY A 6 -31.23 26.23 -39.46
C GLY A 6 -30.63 26.04 -38.07
N THR A 7 -31.05 24.98 -37.38
CA THR A 7 -30.46 24.54 -36.12
C THR A 7 -29.05 24.01 -36.37
N PHE A 8 -28.03 24.80 -36.04
CA PHE A 8 -26.65 24.32 -35.93
C PHE A 8 -26.53 23.52 -34.63
N LEU A 9 -26.61 22.20 -34.71
CA LEU A 9 -26.33 21.30 -33.60
C LEU A 9 -24.80 21.15 -33.47
N SER A 10 -24.17 22.00 -32.66
CA SER A 10 -22.75 21.83 -32.30
C SER A 10 -22.61 20.63 -31.36
N ILE A 11 -22.05 19.55 -31.88
CA ILE A 11 -21.60 18.38 -31.11
C ILE A 11 -20.33 18.79 -30.36
N CYS A 12 -20.46 19.17 -29.09
CA CYS A 12 -19.34 19.26 -28.17
C CYS A 12 -18.94 17.84 -27.76
N LEU A 13 -18.06 17.22 -28.55
CA LEU A 13 -17.37 15.98 -28.19
C LEU A 13 -16.40 16.32 -27.03
N GLY A 14 -16.89 16.23 -25.80
CA GLY A 14 -16.06 16.36 -24.60
C GLY A 14 -15.09 15.19 -24.56
N MET A 15 -13.84 15.43 -24.97
CA MET A 15 -12.74 14.54 -24.65
C MET A 15 -12.58 14.55 -23.13
N ALA A 16 -13.16 13.56 -22.45
CA ALA A 16 -12.75 13.24 -21.09
C ALA A 16 -11.30 12.75 -21.19
N SER A 17 -10.34 13.62 -20.88
CA SER A 17 -8.97 13.19 -20.62
C SER A 17 -9.03 12.18 -19.48
N LEU A 18 -8.78 10.91 -19.78
CA LEU A 18 -8.32 9.95 -18.78
C LEU A 18 -6.98 10.48 -18.30
N ALA A 19 -6.99 11.29 -17.25
CA ALA A 19 -5.77 11.62 -16.53
C ALA A 19 -5.28 10.30 -15.96
N GLN A 20 -4.27 9.69 -16.59
CA GLN A 20 -3.55 8.59 -15.98
C GLN A 20 -2.92 9.18 -14.72
N ALA A 21 -3.47 8.81 -13.56
CA ALA A 21 -2.88 9.21 -12.30
C ALA A 21 -1.46 8.61 -12.30
N THR A 22 -0.46 9.46 -12.09
CA THR A 22 0.90 8.96 -11.87
C THR A 22 0.97 8.46 -10.43
N PRO A 23 1.69 7.36 -10.16
CA PRO A 23 1.97 6.92 -8.80
C PRO A 23 2.38 8.09 -7.90
N PHE A 24 1.79 8.18 -6.71
CA PHE A 24 2.07 9.25 -5.77
C PHE A 24 2.18 8.75 -4.34
N GLU A 25 2.93 9.48 -3.52
CA GLU A 25 2.95 9.25 -2.07
C GLU A 25 1.81 10.05 -1.40
N PRO A 26 0.87 9.41 -0.69
CA PRO A 26 -0.16 10.11 0.08
C PRO A 26 0.46 11.07 1.11
N PRO A 27 0.01 12.34 1.23
CA PRO A 27 0.61 13.30 2.15
C PRO A 27 0.64 12.80 3.60
N ARG A 28 1.67 13.18 4.36
CA ARG A 28 1.75 12.86 5.79
C ARG A 28 0.52 13.39 6.53
N GLY A 29 -0.10 12.54 7.34
CA GLY A 29 -1.32 12.87 8.10
C GLY A 29 -2.63 12.84 7.31
N SER A 30 -2.58 12.59 5.99
CA SER A 30 -3.79 12.43 5.17
C SER A 30 -4.63 11.21 5.60
N ASP A 31 -5.92 11.25 5.30
CA ASP A 31 -6.83 10.16 5.62
C ASP A 31 -6.48 8.89 4.84
N LEU A 32 -6.13 9.00 3.56
CA LEU A 32 -5.66 7.85 2.76
C LEU A 32 -4.43 7.18 3.37
N ARG A 33 -3.44 7.97 3.83
CA ARG A 33 -2.26 7.42 4.51
C ARG A 33 -2.65 6.70 5.80
N ARG A 34 -3.59 7.26 6.57
CA ARG A 34 -4.08 6.66 7.81
C ARG A 34 -4.81 5.35 7.52
N GLU A 35 -5.70 5.35 6.53
CA GLU A 35 -6.48 4.20 6.09
C GLU A 35 -5.57 3.03 5.72
N LEU A 36 -4.59 3.23 4.82
CA LEU A 36 -3.66 2.17 4.41
C LEU A 36 -2.88 1.58 5.60
N LEU A 37 -2.40 2.43 6.51
CA LEU A 37 -1.66 1.97 7.69
C LEU A 37 -2.56 1.23 8.69
N ASP A 38 -3.81 1.68 8.86
CA ASP A 38 -4.76 1.06 9.77
C ASP A 38 -5.35 -0.23 9.19
N THR A 39 -5.49 -0.35 7.87
CA THR A 39 -5.84 -1.60 7.19
C THR A 39 -4.80 -2.69 7.48
N PHE A 40 -3.50 -2.34 7.48
CA PHE A 40 -2.43 -3.32 7.75
C PHE A 40 -2.21 -3.61 9.23
N ARG A 41 -2.49 -2.65 10.11
CA ARG A 41 -2.17 -2.73 11.55
C ARG A 41 -2.59 -4.03 12.25
N PRO A 42 -3.81 -4.58 12.05
CA PRO A 42 -4.21 -5.81 12.71
C PRO A 42 -3.34 -7.01 12.32
N LEU A 43 -2.87 -7.08 11.07
CA LEU A 43 -1.98 -8.15 10.59
C LEU A 43 -0.59 -8.02 11.22
N ALA A 44 -0.04 -6.81 11.27
CA ALA A 44 1.24 -6.57 11.93
C ALA A 44 1.19 -6.87 13.43
N VAL A 45 0.08 -6.52 14.10
CA VAL A 45 -0.13 -6.81 15.53
C VAL A 45 -0.21 -8.31 15.78
N TYR A 46 -0.80 -9.07 14.87
CA TYR A 46 -0.83 -10.52 14.96
C TYR A 46 0.58 -11.12 15.00
N ASP A 47 1.50 -10.63 14.16
CA ASP A 47 2.88 -11.15 14.13
C ASP A 47 3.76 -10.56 15.24
N LEU A 48 3.69 -9.25 15.49
CA LEU A 48 4.65 -8.51 16.32
C LEU A 48 4.14 -8.06 17.70
N GLY A 49 2.84 -8.25 17.95
CA GLY A 49 2.17 -7.85 19.19
C GLY A 49 1.89 -6.35 19.27
N ALA A 50 0.77 -5.99 19.89
CA ALA A 50 0.40 -4.60 20.16
C ALA A 50 1.12 -4.04 21.40
N PRO A 51 1.25 -2.70 21.53
CA PRO A 51 0.94 -1.68 20.53
C PRO A 51 2.06 -1.50 19.50
N LEU A 52 1.70 -0.99 18.30
CA LEU A 52 2.63 -0.70 17.21
C LEU A 52 2.38 0.69 16.61
N GLU A 53 3.46 1.36 16.25
CA GLU A 53 3.52 2.48 15.31
C GLU A 53 4.30 2.08 14.05
N PHE A 54 4.04 2.74 12.93
CA PHE A 54 4.76 2.48 11.68
C PHE A 54 5.58 3.70 11.28
N ARG A 55 6.89 3.48 11.14
CA ARG A 55 7.73 4.37 10.34
C ARG A 55 7.57 3.99 8.88
N VAL A 56 6.97 4.88 8.09
CA VAL A 56 6.84 4.70 6.65
C VAL A 56 8.19 4.93 5.99
N LEU A 57 8.73 3.89 5.34
CA LEU A 57 9.95 3.96 4.53
C LEU A 57 9.61 4.29 3.08
N GLU A 58 8.48 3.74 2.60
CA GLU A 58 7.94 3.97 1.27
C GLU A 58 6.42 3.75 1.33
N LEU A 59 5.65 4.57 0.62
CA LEU A 59 4.21 4.38 0.46
C LEU A 59 3.80 5.03 -0.85
N MET A 60 3.42 4.21 -1.82
CA MET A 60 3.00 4.66 -3.15
C MET A 60 1.59 4.14 -3.43
N VAL A 61 0.78 4.99 -4.05
CA VAL A 61 -0.59 4.68 -4.48
C VAL A 61 -0.72 5.02 -5.96
N ASP A 62 -1.38 4.14 -6.69
CA ASP A 62 -1.77 4.35 -8.08
C ASP A 62 -3.18 3.80 -8.26
N GLU A 63 -4.15 4.68 -8.53
CA GLU A 63 -5.57 4.34 -8.60
C GLU A 63 -6.03 3.42 -7.45
N ASP A 64 -6.31 2.15 -7.75
CA ASP A 64 -6.86 1.13 -6.84
C ASP A 64 -5.79 0.16 -6.30
N ILE A 65 -4.51 0.47 -6.44
CA ILE A 65 -3.41 -0.31 -5.87
C ILE A 65 -2.49 0.54 -5.00
N ALA A 66 -1.90 -0.08 -3.99
CA ALA A 66 -0.86 0.57 -3.18
C ALA A 66 0.26 -0.41 -2.80
N PHE A 67 1.44 0.14 -2.58
CA PHE A 67 2.60 -0.55 -2.05
C PHE A 67 3.17 0.24 -0.87
N ALA A 68 3.53 -0.45 0.20
CA ALA A 68 4.18 0.17 1.36
C ALA A 68 5.39 -0.64 1.81
N ARG A 69 6.48 0.08 2.10
CA ARG A 69 7.56 -0.43 2.94
C ARG A 69 7.49 0.24 4.30
N LEU A 70 7.28 -0.55 5.34
CA LEU A 70 7.03 -0.08 6.70
C LEU A 70 8.08 -0.66 7.65
N ARG A 71 8.45 0.10 8.68
CA ARG A 71 9.14 -0.45 9.85
C ARG A 71 8.26 -0.27 11.07
N ALA A 72 7.86 -1.37 11.69
CA ALA A 72 7.10 -1.32 12.93
C ALA A 72 8.04 -0.99 14.11
N GLN A 73 7.50 -0.24 15.06
CA GLN A 73 8.18 0.20 16.28
C GLN A 73 7.15 0.28 17.40
N ARG A 74 7.62 0.36 18.65
CA ARG A 74 6.74 0.64 19.79
C ARG A 74 6.36 2.13 19.81
N PRO A 75 5.29 2.51 20.53
CA PRO A 75 4.88 3.91 20.64
C PRO A 75 6.03 4.83 21.04
N GLY A 76 6.14 5.99 20.38
CA GLY A 76 7.24 6.93 20.62
C GLY A 76 8.58 6.54 19.97
N GLY A 77 8.60 5.48 19.14
CA GLY A 77 9.77 5.09 18.36
C GLY A 77 10.72 4.13 19.06
N GLU A 78 10.33 3.51 20.16
CA GLU A 78 11.18 2.52 20.82
C GLU A 78 11.37 1.29 19.93
N ALA A 79 12.56 0.70 20.01
CA ALA A 79 12.90 -0.49 19.25
C ALA A 79 12.01 -1.66 19.67
N LEU A 80 11.61 -2.46 18.69
CA LEU A 80 10.86 -3.68 18.89
C LEU A 80 11.83 -4.87 18.97
N ASP A 81 11.81 -5.59 20.09
CA ASP A 81 12.56 -6.83 20.25
C ASP A 81 11.83 -7.98 19.56
N MET A 82 12.39 -8.46 18.45
CA MET A 82 11.81 -9.54 17.64
C MET A 82 11.68 -10.84 18.43
N ALA A 83 12.60 -11.12 19.37
CA ALA A 83 12.58 -12.34 20.16
C ALA A 83 11.40 -12.43 21.14
N GLN A 84 10.75 -11.30 21.42
CA GLN A 84 9.60 -11.18 22.32
C GLN A 84 8.27 -10.97 21.57
N THR A 85 8.23 -11.30 20.28
CA THR A 85 7.03 -11.14 19.46
C THR A 85 6.16 -12.40 19.48
N PRO A 86 4.82 -12.27 19.32
CA PRO A 86 3.90 -13.41 19.26
C PRO A 86 4.28 -14.46 18.20
N MET A 87 4.85 -14.06 17.06
CA MET A 87 5.28 -15.04 16.05
C MET A 87 6.40 -15.95 16.54
N VAL A 88 7.31 -15.48 17.40
CA VAL A 88 8.35 -16.33 17.99
C VAL A 88 7.73 -17.28 19.01
N GLU A 89 6.86 -16.74 19.87
CA GLU A 89 6.22 -17.52 20.93
C GLU A 89 5.26 -18.60 20.40
N TRP A 90 4.44 -18.28 19.40
CA TRP A 90 3.32 -19.14 18.98
C TRP A 90 3.59 -19.86 17.66
N ARG A 91 4.43 -19.30 16.79
CA ARG A 91 4.75 -19.89 15.48
C ARG A 91 6.13 -20.53 15.43
N TYR A 92 6.87 -20.52 16.55
CA TYR A 92 8.24 -21.04 16.65
C TYR A 92 9.17 -20.46 15.57
N ALA A 93 8.91 -19.22 15.15
CA ALA A 93 9.71 -18.54 14.16
C ALA A 93 11.08 -18.18 14.76
N ASP A 94 12.17 -18.38 14.01
CA ASP A 94 13.48 -17.93 14.45
C ASP A 94 13.57 -16.41 14.23
N PRO A 95 13.69 -15.58 15.29
CA PRO A 95 13.78 -14.13 15.15
C PRO A 95 14.97 -13.66 14.30
N TYR A 96 16.01 -14.49 14.13
CA TYR A 96 17.19 -14.16 13.33
C TYR A 96 17.01 -14.42 11.83
N GLU A 97 15.93 -15.08 11.41
CA GLU A 97 15.58 -15.24 10.00
C GLU A 97 14.96 -13.97 9.39
N PHE A 98 14.61 -12.99 10.24
CA PHE A 98 13.97 -11.75 9.83
C PHE A 98 14.93 -10.56 9.90
N ASP A 99 14.97 -9.73 8.86
CA ASP A 99 15.62 -8.40 8.88
C ASP A 99 14.76 -7.38 9.66
N GLY A 100 14.61 -7.66 10.95
CA GLY A 100 13.86 -6.84 11.89
C GLY A 100 12.36 -6.71 11.56
N PRO A 101 11.67 -5.77 12.22
CA PRO A 101 10.22 -5.56 12.09
C PRO A 101 9.88 -4.74 10.83
N ARG A 102 10.47 -5.08 9.69
CA ARG A 102 10.24 -4.42 8.40
C ARG A 102 9.19 -5.19 7.60
N PHE A 103 8.27 -4.49 6.96
CA PHE A 103 7.25 -5.09 6.12
C PHE A 103 7.26 -4.50 4.72
N GLU A 104 6.98 -5.34 3.74
CA GLU A 104 6.60 -4.98 2.38
C GLU A 104 5.14 -5.40 2.18
N VAL A 105 4.25 -4.43 1.99
CA VAL A 105 2.79 -4.64 2.00
C VAL A 105 2.18 -4.22 0.66
N PHE A 106 1.32 -5.06 0.11
CA PHE A 106 0.63 -4.83 -1.16
C PHE A 106 -0.87 -4.72 -0.91
N TYR A 107 -1.48 -3.69 -1.45
CA TYR A 107 -2.90 -3.39 -1.24
C TYR A 107 -3.66 -3.29 -2.56
N VAL A 108 -4.92 -3.69 -2.53
CA VAL A 108 -5.91 -3.39 -3.56
C VAL A 108 -7.09 -2.68 -2.93
N ARG A 109 -7.74 -1.83 -3.71
CA ARG A 109 -9.00 -1.20 -3.36
C ARG A 109 -10.13 -1.97 -4.02
N ASP A 110 -11.10 -2.37 -3.22
CA ASP A 110 -12.29 -3.12 -3.65
C ASP A 110 -13.51 -2.60 -2.88
N ASP A 111 -14.60 -2.30 -3.58
CA ASP A 111 -15.83 -1.70 -3.04
C ASP A 111 -15.57 -0.57 -2.01
N ASP A 112 -14.74 0.40 -2.40
CA ASP A 112 -14.34 1.58 -1.60
C ASP A 112 -13.51 1.30 -0.34
N ALA A 113 -13.02 0.08 -0.14
CA ALA A 113 -12.16 -0.28 0.98
C ALA A 113 -10.79 -0.80 0.51
N TRP A 114 -9.73 -0.34 1.17
CA TRP A 114 -8.40 -0.93 1.00
C TRP A 114 -8.29 -2.27 1.72
N GLN A 115 -7.72 -3.25 1.02
CA GLN A 115 -7.44 -4.58 1.53
C GLN A 115 -5.98 -4.94 1.31
N VAL A 116 -5.38 -5.67 2.25
CA VAL A 116 -4.02 -6.21 2.09
C VAL A 116 -4.11 -7.50 1.28
N VAL A 117 -3.47 -7.53 0.11
CA VAL A 117 -3.38 -8.72 -0.75
C VAL A 117 -2.36 -9.70 -0.17
N THR A 118 -1.18 -9.19 0.19
CA THR A 118 -0.08 -9.96 0.76
C THR A 118 0.90 -9.02 1.44
N TYR A 119 1.72 -9.59 2.33
CA TYR A 119 2.85 -8.88 2.91
C TYR A 119 4.01 -9.83 3.20
N GLY A 120 5.23 -9.29 3.12
CA GLY A 120 6.44 -9.92 3.64
C GLY A 120 6.84 -9.28 4.96
N LEU A 121 7.32 -10.08 5.91
CA LEU A 121 7.95 -9.62 7.15
C LEU A 121 9.43 -9.93 7.09
N GLY A 122 10.26 -8.96 7.48
CA GLY A 122 11.70 -9.11 7.66
C GLY A 122 12.44 -9.67 6.45
N SER A 123 11.96 -9.40 5.24
CA SER A 123 12.49 -10.05 4.05
C SER A 123 13.97 -9.69 3.81
N THR A 124 14.85 -10.69 3.97
CA THR A 124 16.31 -10.59 3.78
C THR A 124 16.71 -10.62 2.30
N ASP A 125 15.92 -11.31 1.48
CA ASP A 125 16.01 -11.47 0.01
C ASP A 125 14.58 -11.86 -0.50
N VAL A 126 14.31 -11.89 -1.81
CA VAL A 126 13.09 -12.42 -2.46
C VAL A 126 11.70 -11.85 -2.09
N TRP A 127 11.62 -10.69 -1.43
CA TRP A 127 10.33 -9.96 -1.29
C TRP A 127 9.65 -9.69 -2.65
N TRP A 128 10.45 -9.66 -3.71
CA TRP A 128 10.00 -9.58 -5.11
C TRP A 128 9.22 -10.79 -5.63
N TRP A 129 9.27 -11.95 -4.98
CA TRP A 129 8.39 -13.05 -5.36
C TRP A 129 6.91 -12.71 -5.12
N ALA A 130 6.64 -11.78 -4.20
CA ALA A 130 5.31 -11.20 -4.02
C ALA A 130 4.98 -10.12 -5.08
N TYR A 131 5.92 -9.74 -5.95
CA TYR A 131 5.62 -8.85 -7.07
C TYR A 131 4.70 -9.55 -8.04
N ARG A 132 3.42 -9.31 -7.85
CA ARG A 132 2.46 -9.43 -8.92
C ARG A 132 2.74 -8.25 -9.87
N CYS A 133 3.85 -8.26 -10.63
CA CYS A 133 4.20 -7.14 -11.55
C CYS A 133 3.06 -6.88 -12.55
N GLU A 134 2.31 -7.92 -12.92
CA GLU A 134 1.07 -7.81 -13.69
C GLU A 134 0.05 -6.84 -13.07
N THR A 135 0.03 -6.70 -11.75
CA THR A 135 -0.87 -5.85 -10.98
C THR A 135 -0.17 -4.57 -10.51
N PHE A 136 1.07 -4.65 -10.00
CA PHE A 136 1.75 -3.55 -9.29
C PHE A 136 2.90 -2.90 -10.06
N SER A 137 3.07 -3.18 -11.35
CA SER A 137 4.21 -2.66 -12.13
C SER A 137 4.37 -1.14 -12.06
N SER A 138 3.27 -0.38 -12.05
CA SER A 138 3.35 1.08 -11.94
C SER A 138 3.98 1.57 -10.63
N LEU A 139 3.84 0.81 -9.55
CA LEU A 139 4.40 1.12 -8.23
C LEU A 139 5.81 0.55 -8.01
N LEU A 140 6.26 -0.37 -8.86
CA LEU A 140 7.46 -1.18 -8.63
C LEU A 140 8.51 -1.06 -9.74
N GLN A 141 8.43 -0.02 -10.56
CA GLN A 141 9.35 0.20 -11.69
C GLN A 141 10.82 0.23 -11.23
N ASP A 142 11.09 0.83 -10.08
CA ASP A 142 12.45 0.90 -9.50
C ASP A 142 12.99 -0.46 -9.04
N TYR A 143 12.11 -1.48 -8.97
CA TYR A 143 12.44 -2.85 -8.56
C TYR A 143 12.48 -3.84 -9.73
N GLY A 144 12.39 -3.35 -10.98
CA GLY A 144 12.51 -4.17 -12.18
C GLY A 144 11.23 -4.92 -12.58
N CYS A 145 10.09 -4.50 -12.05
CA CYS A 145 8.87 -4.53 -12.85
C CYS A 145 8.96 -3.41 -13.93
#